data_AF-A0A2D8GD40-F1
#
_entry.id   AF-A0A2D8GD40-F1
#
_cell.length_a   1.000
_cell.length_b   1.000
_cell.length_c   1.000
_cell.angle_alpha   90.00
_cell.angle_beta   90.00
_cell.angle_gamma   90.00
#
_symmetry.space_group_name_H-M   'P 1'
#
loop_
_entity.id
_entity.type
_entity.pdbx_description
1 polymer ?
#
loop_
_entity_poly.entity_id
_entity_poly.type
_entity_poly.pdbx_seq_one_letter_code
_entity_poly.pdbx_strand_id
1 'polypeptide(L)'
;APYPYPLEDQSVVGLLERLGNIARSRGDMEFKFGMNGTMFMHTFISRILKEIVDSGEFKTTGFNGIMYSVLEDSLLSSRYSNGEVNMADLLLLSTTCGCGIDMLPLTNRSSRKVISSMFFDIFAISSALKKPLGVRVLPIPNSRPGDLTRFKHLFFSNAVLPDVTTGISYNELPSQSNEDSEISL
;
A
#
# COMPACT_ATOMS: atom_id res chain seq x y z
N ALA A 1 -3.73 17.93 -1.01
CA ALA A 1 -3.26 16.74 -0.29
C ALA A 1 -4.22 15.60 -0.62
N PRO A 2 -3.80 14.32 -0.64
CA PRO A 2 -4.76 13.25 -0.45
C PRO A 2 -5.58 13.54 0.82
N TYR A 3 -6.84 13.11 0.79
CA TYR A 3 -7.95 13.51 1.64
C TYR A 3 -7.57 13.99 3.07
N PRO A 4 -7.86 15.26 3.48
CA PRO A 4 -7.32 15.82 4.70
C PRO A 4 -8.29 15.72 5.88
N TYR A 5 -8.52 14.52 6.43
CA TYR A 5 -8.87 14.25 7.85
C TYR A 5 -9.21 12.77 8.00
N PRO A 6 -8.58 12.00 8.91
CA PRO A 6 -9.18 10.77 9.39
C PRO A 6 -10.28 11.15 10.40
N LEU A 7 -11.41 11.66 9.89
CA LEU A 7 -12.64 11.52 10.68
C LEU A 7 -12.96 10.02 10.66
N GLU A 8 -13.36 9.47 11.80
CA GLU A 8 -13.58 8.02 11.97
C GLU A 8 -14.59 7.43 10.96
N ASP A 9 -15.35 8.27 10.28
CA ASP A 9 -16.39 7.92 9.30
C ASP A 9 -15.93 7.92 7.83
N GLN A 10 -14.67 8.25 7.51
CA GLN A 10 -14.20 8.41 6.13
C GLN A 10 -12.98 7.54 5.84
N SER A 11 -13.20 6.48 5.05
CA SER A 11 -12.17 5.52 4.64
C SER A 11 -12.41 5.09 3.20
N VAL A 12 -11.35 5.07 2.39
CA VAL A 12 -11.38 4.52 1.02
C VAL A 12 -11.68 3.02 1.09
N VAL A 13 -11.07 2.33 2.06
CA VAL A 13 -11.34 0.93 2.33
C VAL A 13 -12.81 0.73 2.71
N GLY A 14 -13.35 1.60 3.57
CA GLY A 14 -14.75 1.54 3.98
C GLY A 14 -15.73 1.74 2.83
N LEU A 15 -15.41 2.64 1.89
CA LEU A 15 -16.20 2.83 0.66
C LEU A 15 -16.20 1.56 -0.20
N LEU A 16 -15.03 0.96 -0.42
CA LEU A 16 -14.88 -0.27 -1.19
C LEU A 16 -15.63 -1.44 -0.56
N GLU A 17 -15.53 -1.60 0.75
CA GLU A 17 -16.27 -2.63 1.49
C GLU A 17 -17.77 -2.40 1.40
N ARG A 18 -18.26 -1.17 1.58
CA ARG A 18 -19.69 -0.86 1.42
C ARG A 18 -20.19 -1.21 0.03
N LEU A 19 -19.48 -0.79 -1.02
CA LEU A 19 -19.84 -1.08 -2.41
C LEU A 19 -19.84 -2.59 -2.70
N GLY A 20 -18.82 -3.31 -2.22
CA GLY A 20 -18.71 -4.77 -2.40
C GLY A 20 -19.83 -5.54 -1.70
N ASN A 21 -20.49 -4.93 -0.71
CA ASN A 21 -21.57 -5.54 0.05
C ASN A 21 -22.98 -5.02 -0.33
N ILE A 22 -23.13 -4.12 -1.32
CA ILE A 22 -24.45 -3.52 -1.67
C ILE A 22 -25.51 -4.57 -2.00
N ALA A 23 -25.14 -5.62 -2.75
CA ALA A 23 -26.03 -6.68 -3.18
C ALA A 23 -25.91 -7.95 -2.33
N ARG A 24 -25.28 -7.87 -1.14
CA ARG A 24 -25.04 -9.03 -0.28
C ARG A 24 -26.36 -9.63 0.23
N SER A 25 -26.52 -10.94 0.10
CA SER A 25 -27.70 -11.65 0.59
C SER A 25 -27.53 -12.10 2.05
N ARG A 26 -28.65 -12.40 2.71
CA ARG A 26 -28.62 -12.99 4.06
C ARG A 26 -27.94 -14.36 4.01
N GLY A 27 -26.88 -14.53 4.80
CA GLY A 27 -26.10 -15.77 4.88
C GLY A 27 -24.74 -15.68 4.18
N ASP A 28 -24.54 -14.69 3.30
CA ASP A 28 -23.25 -14.48 2.65
C ASP A 28 -22.24 -13.90 3.64
N MET A 29 -21.00 -14.36 3.51
CA MET A 29 -19.86 -13.75 4.19
C MET A 29 -19.71 -12.30 3.75
N GLU A 30 -19.47 -11.41 4.71
CA GLU A 30 -19.21 -10.01 4.43
C GLU A 30 -17.89 -9.85 3.67
N PHE A 31 -17.92 -9.11 2.56
CA PHE A 31 -16.72 -8.74 1.83
C PHE A 31 -15.91 -7.72 2.65
N LYS A 32 -14.63 -8.03 2.87
CA LYS A 32 -13.66 -7.16 3.51
C LYS A 32 -12.52 -6.89 2.53
N PHE A 33 -11.95 -5.70 2.61
CA PHE A 33 -10.80 -5.34 1.80
C PHE A 33 -9.60 -6.21 2.18
N GLY A 34 -8.90 -6.71 1.16
CA GLY A 34 -7.89 -7.78 1.27
C GLY A 34 -8.41 -9.15 0.83
N MET A 35 -9.74 -9.34 0.72
CA MET A 35 -10.33 -10.55 0.13
C MET A 35 -10.24 -10.55 -1.40
N ASN A 36 -10.44 -11.72 -2.00
CA ASN A 36 -10.64 -11.86 -3.45
C ASN A 36 -11.73 -10.91 -3.93
N GLY A 37 -11.47 -10.24 -5.07
CA GLY A 37 -12.35 -9.19 -5.60
C GLY A 37 -11.95 -7.77 -5.19
N THR A 38 -11.05 -7.57 -4.21
CA THR A 38 -10.55 -6.24 -3.83
C THR A 38 -9.98 -5.47 -5.02
N MET A 39 -9.16 -6.12 -5.86
CA MET A 39 -8.63 -5.51 -7.08
C MET A 39 -9.74 -5.08 -8.06
N PHE A 40 -10.78 -5.90 -8.22
CA PHE A 40 -11.91 -5.58 -9.09
C PHE A 40 -12.64 -4.34 -8.58
N MET A 41 -12.99 -4.31 -7.28
CA MET A 41 -13.67 -3.17 -6.66
C MET A 41 -12.85 -1.88 -6.78
N HIS A 42 -11.55 -1.95 -6.49
CA HIS A 42 -10.61 -0.84 -6.66
C HIS A 42 -10.58 -0.32 -8.10
N THR A 43 -10.44 -1.22 -9.07
CA THR A 43 -10.36 -0.87 -10.49
C THR A 43 -11.68 -0.30 -11.01
N PHE A 44 -12.81 -0.85 -10.55
CA PHE A 44 -14.15 -0.37 -10.89
C PHE A 44 -14.35 1.09 -10.47
N ILE A 45 -14.05 1.43 -9.21
CA ILE A 45 -14.13 2.83 -8.74
C ILE A 45 -13.11 3.71 -9.45
N SER A 46 -11.87 3.24 -9.61
CA SER A 46 -10.83 4.00 -10.32
C SER A 46 -11.26 4.34 -11.76
N ARG A 47 -11.97 3.43 -12.44
CA ARG A 47 -12.51 3.66 -13.78
C ARG A 47 -13.61 4.72 -13.77
N ILE A 48 -14.53 4.67 -12.80
CA ILE A 48 -15.57 5.69 -12.63
C ILE A 48 -14.95 7.07 -12.40
N LEU A 49 -13.97 7.17 -11.49
CA LEU A 49 -13.25 8.42 -11.23
C LEU A 49 -12.59 8.96 -12.49
N LYS A 50 -11.96 8.08 -13.26
CA LYS A 50 -11.34 8.45 -14.53
C LYS A 50 -12.36 8.92 -15.57
N GLU A 51 -13.50 8.25 -15.72
CA GLU A 51 -14.58 8.67 -16.63
C GLU A 51 -15.12 10.06 -16.24
N ILE A 52 -15.27 10.34 -14.94
CA ILE A 52 -15.69 11.66 -14.44
C ILE A 52 -14.63 12.74 -14.73
N VAL A 53 -13.34 12.41 -14.58
CA VAL A 53 -12.24 13.33 -14.90
C VAL A 53 -12.18 13.60 -16.40
N ASP A 54 -12.28 12.55 -17.20
CA ASP A 54 -12.16 12.60 -18.66
C ASP A 54 -13.38 13.28 -19.32
N SER A 55 -14.54 13.32 -18.66
CA SER A 55 -15.73 14.03 -19.17
C SER A 55 -15.53 15.54 -19.26
N GLY A 56 -14.61 16.11 -18.46
CA GLY A 56 -14.36 17.55 -18.39
C GLY A 56 -15.48 18.37 -17.76
N GLU A 57 -16.53 17.74 -17.23
CA GLU A 57 -17.66 18.42 -16.58
C GLU A 57 -17.27 19.06 -15.24
N PHE A 58 -16.22 18.53 -14.60
CA PHE A 58 -15.75 18.97 -13.31
C PHE A 58 -14.33 19.53 -13.39
N LYS A 59 -14.06 20.58 -12.62
CA LYS A 59 -12.70 21.10 -12.48
C LYS A 59 -11.85 20.12 -11.67
N THR A 60 -10.80 19.60 -12.29
CA THR A 60 -9.85 18.68 -11.66
C THR A 60 -8.58 19.42 -11.23
N THR A 61 -7.88 18.90 -10.22
CA THR A 61 -6.59 19.43 -9.76
C THR A 61 -5.76 18.33 -9.13
N GLY A 62 -4.44 18.35 -9.36
CA GLY A 62 -3.52 17.40 -8.76
C GLY A 62 -3.88 15.94 -9.09
N PHE A 63 -3.82 15.09 -8.06
CA PHE A 63 -4.09 13.66 -8.15
C PHE A 63 -5.60 13.36 -8.07
N ASN A 64 -6.15 12.70 -9.09
CA ASN A 64 -7.60 12.38 -9.21
C ASN A 64 -7.85 10.86 -9.24
N GLY A 65 -7.17 10.10 -8.38
CA GLY A 65 -7.30 8.65 -8.30
C GLY A 65 -7.47 8.15 -6.86
N ILE A 66 -7.38 6.83 -6.68
CA ILE A 66 -7.38 6.19 -5.37
C ILE A 66 -5.96 6.08 -4.85
N MET A 67 -5.77 6.40 -3.57
CA MET A 67 -4.50 6.31 -2.84
C MET A 67 -4.70 5.49 -1.57
N TYR A 68 -3.83 4.52 -1.33
CA TYR A 68 -3.87 3.65 -0.15
C TYR A 68 -2.75 4.06 0.80
N SER A 69 -3.07 4.98 1.72
CA SER A 69 -2.15 5.47 2.74
C SER A 69 -2.41 4.74 4.05
N VAL A 70 -1.54 3.80 4.42
CA VAL A 70 -1.83 2.83 5.49
C VAL A 70 -2.10 3.53 6.82
N LEU A 71 -1.22 4.45 7.22
CA LEU A 71 -1.40 5.19 8.48
C LEU A 71 -2.43 6.31 8.39
N GLU A 72 -2.91 6.72 7.21
CA GLU A 72 -3.87 7.85 7.09
C GLU A 72 -5.32 7.37 6.86
N ASP A 73 -5.55 6.07 6.68
CA ASP A 73 -6.89 5.45 6.60
C ASP A 73 -7.07 4.47 7.77
N SER A 74 -8.02 4.77 8.66
CA SER A 74 -8.22 4.02 9.92
C SER A 74 -8.61 2.57 9.69
N LEU A 75 -9.44 2.30 8.69
CA LEU A 75 -9.85 0.94 8.37
C LEU A 75 -8.72 0.19 7.67
N LEU A 76 -7.97 0.85 6.77
CA LEU A 76 -6.77 0.25 6.16
C LEU A 76 -5.71 -0.10 7.22
N SER A 77 -5.45 0.80 8.17
CA SER A 77 -4.59 0.56 9.34
C SER A 77 -5.06 -0.67 10.13
N SER A 78 -6.37 -0.81 10.35
CA SER A 78 -6.93 -1.98 11.03
C SER A 78 -6.77 -3.26 10.22
N ARG A 79 -7.08 -3.25 8.91
CA ARG A 79 -6.89 -4.40 8.02
C ARG A 79 -5.42 -4.85 8.00
N TYR A 80 -4.51 -3.89 7.90
CA TYR A 80 -3.08 -4.12 7.96
C TYR A 80 -2.62 -4.72 9.30
N SER A 81 -3.10 -4.15 10.42
CA SER A 81 -2.77 -4.63 11.76
C SER A 81 -3.23 -6.06 12.03
N ASN A 82 -4.35 -6.45 11.41
CA ASN A 82 -4.93 -7.79 11.53
C ASN A 82 -4.30 -8.80 10.55
N GLY A 83 -3.36 -8.37 9.70
CA GLY A 83 -2.79 -9.21 8.63
C GLY A 83 -3.77 -9.54 7.51
N GLU A 84 -4.91 -8.85 7.43
CA GLU A 84 -5.91 -9.00 6.36
C GLU A 84 -5.42 -8.34 5.06
N VAL A 85 -4.49 -7.37 5.17
CA VAL A 85 -3.81 -6.71 4.05
C VAL A 85 -2.32 -6.67 4.35
N ASN A 86 -1.50 -6.99 3.36
CA ASN A 86 -0.04 -6.95 3.46
C ASN A 86 0.61 -6.14 2.33
N MET A 87 1.94 -6.10 2.33
CA MET A 87 2.73 -5.36 1.34
C MET A 87 2.46 -5.82 -0.11
N ALA A 88 2.28 -7.12 -0.33
CA ALA A 88 2.01 -7.65 -1.67
C ALA A 88 0.64 -7.20 -2.19
N ASP A 89 -0.37 -7.09 -1.32
CA ASP A 89 -1.69 -6.56 -1.71
C ASP A 89 -1.60 -5.08 -2.12
N LEU A 90 -0.84 -4.28 -1.37
CA LEU A 90 -0.60 -2.87 -1.69
C LEU A 90 0.20 -2.69 -2.99
N LEU A 91 1.21 -3.54 -3.23
CA LEU A 91 1.95 -3.59 -4.49
C LEU A 91 1.04 -3.99 -5.66
N LEU A 92 0.19 -4.99 -5.47
CA LEU A 92 -0.79 -5.41 -6.47
C LEU A 92 -1.73 -4.25 -6.82
N LEU A 93 -2.30 -3.56 -5.83
CA LEU A 93 -3.15 -2.39 -6.05
C LEU A 93 -2.40 -1.22 -6.70
N SER A 94 -1.09 -1.09 -6.49
CA SER A 94 -0.23 -0.10 -7.15
C SER A 94 -0.18 -0.24 -8.67
N THR A 95 -0.49 -1.41 -9.21
CA THR A 95 -0.58 -1.61 -10.67
C THR A 95 -1.67 -0.71 -11.28
N THR A 96 -2.77 -0.47 -10.56
CA THR A 96 -3.92 0.30 -11.05
C THR A 96 -4.20 1.59 -10.25
N CYS A 97 -3.59 1.80 -9.08
CA CYS A 97 -3.67 3.06 -8.32
C CYS A 97 -2.50 4.01 -8.64
N GLY A 98 -2.69 5.33 -8.70
CA GLY A 98 -1.64 6.22 -9.23
C GLY A 98 -0.56 6.67 -8.23
N CYS A 99 -0.52 6.15 -7.00
CA CYS A 99 0.42 6.62 -5.96
C CYS A 99 1.56 5.66 -5.65
N GLY A 100 1.37 4.34 -5.77
CA GLY A 100 2.32 3.35 -5.27
C GLY A 100 2.10 3.03 -3.79
N ILE A 101 3.19 2.77 -3.05
CA ILE A 101 3.15 2.49 -1.61
C ILE A 101 3.14 3.80 -0.84
N ASP A 102 2.18 3.96 0.07
CA ASP A 102 2.05 5.18 0.85
C ASP A 102 1.84 4.96 2.34
N MET A 103 2.54 5.78 3.13
CA MET A 103 2.56 5.79 4.59
C MET A 103 2.61 4.42 5.26
N LEU A 104 3.39 3.49 4.70
CA LEU A 104 3.48 2.13 5.20
C LEU A 104 4.45 2.07 6.40
N PRO A 105 3.99 1.73 7.61
CA PRO A 105 4.87 1.59 8.77
C PRO A 105 5.65 0.27 8.68
N LEU A 106 6.93 0.30 9.05
CA LEU A 106 7.80 -0.88 9.03
C LEU A 106 8.57 -1.00 10.35
N THR A 107 8.91 -2.22 10.75
CA THR A 107 9.87 -2.44 11.83
C THR A 107 11.24 -1.90 11.41
N ASN A 108 11.97 -1.25 12.32
CA ASN A 108 13.28 -0.69 11.98
C ASN A 108 14.33 -1.78 11.73
N ARG A 109 14.22 -2.92 12.41
CA ARG A 109 15.12 -4.08 12.22
C ARG A 109 15.00 -4.60 10.79
N SER A 110 16.11 -4.69 10.06
CA SER A 110 16.16 -5.14 8.66
C SER A 110 15.47 -4.23 7.64
N SER A 111 15.02 -3.04 8.03
CA SER A 111 14.32 -2.07 7.17
C SER A 111 15.09 -1.77 5.88
N ARG A 112 16.43 -1.63 5.93
CA ARG A 112 17.24 -1.33 4.73
C ARG A 112 17.07 -2.36 3.61
N LYS A 113 17.11 -3.65 3.93
CA LYS A 113 16.99 -4.72 2.92
C LYS A 113 15.56 -4.79 2.40
N VAL A 114 14.57 -4.75 3.29
CA VAL A 114 13.13 -4.71 2.93
C VAL A 114 12.81 -3.53 2.02
N ILE A 115 13.27 -2.32 2.39
CA ILE A 115 13.03 -1.10 1.62
C ILE A 115 13.71 -1.19 0.26
N SER A 116 14.96 -1.65 0.19
CA SER A 116 15.66 -1.88 -1.09
C SER A 116 14.89 -2.84 -2.00
N SER A 117 14.38 -3.94 -1.46
CA SER A 117 13.60 -4.91 -2.23
C SER A 117 12.29 -4.31 -2.72
N MET A 118 11.57 -3.60 -1.86
CA MET A 118 10.33 -2.91 -2.21
C MET A 118 10.55 -1.85 -3.30
N PHE A 119 11.69 -1.15 -3.27
CA PHE A 119 12.06 -0.24 -4.36
C PHE A 119 12.22 -0.98 -5.69
N PHE A 120 12.80 -2.19 -5.71
CA PHE A 120 12.87 -3.00 -6.93
C PHE A 120 11.49 -3.45 -7.42
N ASP A 121 10.59 -3.87 -6.52
CA ASP A 121 9.23 -4.24 -6.88
C ASP A 121 8.46 -3.06 -7.51
N ILE A 122 8.56 -1.89 -6.88
CA ILE A 122 7.93 -0.67 -7.40
C ILE A 122 8.56 -0.23 -8.71
N PHE A 123 9.88 -0.31 -8.84
CA PHE A 123 10.57 -0.04 -10.10
C PHE A 123 10.12 -0.98 -11.22
N ALA A 124 9.96 -2.27 -10.92
CA ALA A 124 9.49 -3.26 -11.89
C ALA A 124 8.05 -2.95 -12.36
N ILE A 125 7.13 -2.68 -11.43
CA ILE A 125 5.74 -2.30 -11.76
C ILE A 125 5.73 -0.99 -12.55
N SER A 126 6.46 0.02 -12.09
CA SER A 126 6.56 1.33 -12.75
C SER A 126 7.07 1.21 -14.19
N SER A 127 8.12 0.42 -14.39
CA SER A 127 8.74 0.19 -15.70
C SER A 127 7.82 -0.60 -16.63
N ALA A 128 7.24 -1.70 -16.15
CA ALA A 128 6.37 -2.56 -16.93
C ALA A 128 5.10 -1.83 -17.39
N LEU A 129 4.52 -1.00 -16.51
CA LEU A 129 3.29 -0.26 -16.78
C LEU A 129 3.54 1.15 -17.31
N LYS A 130 4.80 1.56 -17.47
CA LYS A 130 5.21 2.94 -17.86
C LYS A 130 4.49 4.01 -17.05
N LYS A 131 4.48 3.82 -15.73
CA LYS A 131 3.66 4.59 -14.80
C LYS A 131 4.51 5.14 -13.66
N PRO A 132 4.42 6.44 -13.32
CA PRO A 132 5.11 6.97 -12.16
C PRO A 132 4.50 6.39 -10.88
N LEU A 133 5.32 5.78 -10.03
CA LEU A 133 4.92 5.27 -8.72
C LEU A 133 5.85 5.81 -7.65
N GLY A 134 5.28 6.17 -6.50
CA GLY A 134 6.00 6.62 -5.33
C GLY A 134 6.14 5.51 -4.29
N VAL A 135 7.06 5.72 -3.35
CA VAL A 135 7.23 4.89 -2.15
C VAL A 135 7.38 5.82 -0.96
N ARG A 136 6.46 5.71 0.00
CA ARG A 136 6.52 6.37 1.31
C ARG A 136 6.37 5.31 2.40
N VAL A 137 7.49 5.03 3.06
CA VAL A 137 7.60 4.05 4.15
C VAL A 137 8.11 4.74 5.41
N LEU A 138 7.67 4.26 6.57
CA LEU A 138 8.02 4.80 7.88
C LEU A 138 8.67 3.72 8.76
N PRO A 139 10.01 3.61 8.77
CA PRO A 139 10.71 2.77 9.73
C PRO A 139 10.48 3.29 11.15
N ILE A 140 9.94 2.44 12.03
CA ILE A 140 9.63 2.80 13.41
C ILE A 140 10.82 2.47 14.30
N PRO A 141 11.53 3.46 14.88
CA PRO A 141 12.73 3.21 15.67
C PRO A 141 12.45 2.32 16.88
N ASN A 142 13.39 1.42 17.20
CA ASN A 142 13.35 0.53 18.37
C ASN A 142 12.12 -0.38 18.47
N SER A 143 11.39 -0.59 17.37
CA SER A 143 10.22 -1.47 17.34
C SER A 143 10.55 -2.91 16.95
N ARG A 144 9.60 -3.79 17.26
CA ARG A 144 9.58 -5.22 16.92
C ARG A 144 8.27 -5.57 16.23
N PRO A 145 8.23 -6.69 15.48
CA PRO A 145 6.97 -7.25 15.01
C PRO A 145 5.97 -7.41 16.17
N GLY A 146 4.71 -7.07 15.94
CA GLY A 146 3.65 -7.06 16.94
C GLY A 146 3.52 -5.75 17.75
N ASP A 147 4.50 -4.84 17.67
CA ASP A 147 4.37 -3.55 18.34
C ASP A 147 3.33 -2.66 17.63
N LEU A 148 2.50 -1.98 18.42
CA LEU A 148 1.61 -0.93 17.93
C LEU A 148 2.39 0.38 17.78
N THR A 149 2.26 1.05 16.62
CA THR A 149 2.82 2.40 16.45
C THR A 149 2.21 3.38 17.46
N ARG A 150 2.94 4.46 17.80
CA ARG A 150 2.49 5.47 18.78
C ARG A 150 2.64 6.88 18.25
N PHE A 151 2.16 7.12 17.04
CA PHE A 151 2.12 8.45 16.47
C PHE A 151 1.11 9.31 17.24
N LYS A 152 1.57 10.51 17.62
CA LYS A 152 0.75 11.57 18.22
C LYS A 152 0.47 12.65 17.17
N HIS A 153 -0.01 12.23 16.01
CA HIS A 153 -0.32 13.11 14.88
C HIS A 153 -1.80 12.97 14.53
N LEU A 154 -2.50 14.09 14.33
CA LEU A 154 -3.96 14.11 14.10
C LEU A 154 -4.39 13.35 12.85
N PHE A 155 -3.48 13.16 11.89
CA PHE A 155 -3.78 12.49 10.62
C PHE A 155 -3.40 11.02 10.59
N PHE A 156 -2.81 10.47 11.67
CA PHE A 156 -2.32 9.09 11.67
C PHE A 156 -3.20 8.20 12.56
N SER A 157 -3.72 7.14 11.95
CA SER A 157 -4.16 5.94 12.63
C SER A 157 -2.94 5.06 12.95
N ASN A 158 -2.87 4.55 14.18
CA ASN A 158 -1.80 3.65 14.56
C ASN A 158 -2.07 2.23 14.05
N ALA A 159 -1.01 1.51 13.70
CA ALA A 159 -1.09 0.15 13.19
C ALA A 159 -0.11 -0.78 13.90
N VAL A 160 -0.45 -2.07 13.96
CA VAL A 160 0.44 -3.12 14.45
C VAL A 160 1.46 -3.44 13.36
N LEU A 161 2.73 -3.47 13.73
CA LEU A 161 3.82 -3.75 12.80
C LEU A 161 3.87 -5.24 12.48
N PRO A 162 3.82 -5.66 11.21
CA PRO A 162 3.91 -7.07 10.87
C PRO A 162 5.34 -7.59 11.04
N ASP A 163 5.47 -8.91 11.09
CA ASP A 163 6.74 -9.55 10.82
C ASP A 163 6.99 -9.54 9.32
N VAL A 164 8.10 -8.93 8.91
CA VAL A 164 8.41 -8.75 7.49
C VAL A 164 9.55 -9.69 7.13
N THR A 165 9.28 -10.57 6.16
CA THR A 165 10.30 -11.44 5.60
C THR A 165 11.37 -10.60 4.89
N THR A 166 12.62 -11.06 4.94
CA THR A 166 13.72 -10.41 4.23
C THR A 166 13.51 -10.50 2.72
N GLY A 167 14.01 -9.52 1.95
CA GLY A 167 13.98 -9.55 0.48
C GLY A 167 15.36 -9.77 -0.15
N ILE A 168 15.63 -9.07 -1.25
CA ILE A 168 16.93 -9.01 -1.93
C ILE A 168 17.60 -7.63 -1.77
N SER A 169 18.91 -7.63 -1.68
CA SER A 169 19.76 -6.43 -1.66
C SER A 169 20.30 -6.15 -3.06
N TYR A 170 20.63 -4.88 -3.34
CA TYR A 170 21.35 -4.49 -4.55
C TYR A 170 22.61 -5.34 -4.80
N ASN A 171 23.38 -5.63 -3.75
CA ASN A 171 24.61 -6.43 -3.85
C ASN A 171 24.37 -7.91 -4.18
N GLU A 172 23.13 -8.38 -4.10
CA GLU A 172 22.73 -9.75 -4.43
C GLU A 172 22.23 -9.86 -5.87
N LEU A 173 22.20 -8.75 -6.63
CA LEU A 173 21.83 -8.77 -8.04
C LEU A 173 22.98 -9.35 -8.89
N PRO A 174 22.68 -10.12 -9.95
CA PRO A 174 23.71 -10.77 -10.77
C PRO A 174 24.77 -9.84 -11.35
N SER A 175 24.42 -8.58 -11.63
CA SER A 175 25.38 -7.58 -12.15
C SER A 175 26.25 -6.92 -11.08
N GLN A 176 26.00 -7.21 -9.80
CA GLN A 176 26.66 -6.60 -8.64
C GLN A 176 27.43 -7.62 -7.79
N SER A 177 27.23 -8.91 -8.02
CA SER A 177 28.11 -9.94 -7.46
C SER A 177 29.46 -9.83 -8.14
N ASN A 178 30.48 -9.35 -7.41
CA ASN A 178 31.85 -9.41 -7.88
C ASN A 178 32.20 -10.87 -8.20
N GLU A 179 32.66 -11.15 -9.42
CA GLU A 179 33.36 -12.40 -9.77
C GLU A 179 34.72 -12.51 -9.04
N ASP A 180 35.13 -11.50 -8.25
CA ASP A 180 36.44 -11.40 -7.62
C ASP A 180 36.62 -12.20 -6.31
N SER A 181 35.66 -13.06 -5.91
CA SER A 181 35.84 -13.93 -4.74
C SER A 181 36.42 -15.32 -5.04
N GLU A 182 36.93 -15.58 -6.24
CA GLU A 182 37.57 -16.86 -6.62
C GLU A 182 39.09 -16.78 -6.88
N ILE A 183 39.79 -15.71 -6.50
CA ILE A 183 41.27 -15.70 -6.54
C ILE A 183 41.85 -15.36 -5.16
N SER A 184 41.87 -16.37 -4.30
CA SER A 184 42.88 -16.48 -3.24
C SER A 184 43.38 -17.93 -3.21
N LEU A 185 44.36 -18.21 -4.07
CA LEU A 185 45.29 -19.33 -3.93
C LEU A 185 46.19 -19.14 -2.71
#